data_AF-A0AAW1XIK6-F1
#
_entry.id   AF-A0AAW1XIK6-F1
#
_cell.length_a   1.000
_cell.length_b   1.000
_cell.length_c   1.000
_cell.angle_alpha   90.00
_cell.angle_beta   90.00
_cell.angle_gamma   90.00
#
_symmetry.space_group_name_H-M   'P 1'
#
loop_
_entity.id
_entity.type
_entity.pdbx_description
1 polymer ?
#
loop_
_entity_poly.entity_id
_entity_poly.type
_entity_poly.pdbx_seq_one_letter_code
_entity_poly.pdbx_strand_id
1 'polypeptide(L)'
;MVNPLPPVVKKVWEKWNLRGFVLLSLSLQITLILGAPFRKRTPNMGVTFVIWSSYLLADWAANFAIGLIANSQGDNPLIPSPNNNGGFNSDLLAFGLPFFCYNLGGPDTITAFALEDNTLWLRHLFGLVFQVIAAVYVFIQSFPKNKLWLPTVLLFLAGIIKYAERTRALYLASLDNFKESMLKKPDPGPNYAKLMEEYSSKKDAKLPTHIELTPERSKESRTTTYVVDEGEMNKDIALVRHAFFFFNIFKGLIVDLIFSFHERFESRVFFHNRSPEQAFKIVAIELNFMYEALFTKVVVVHSKRGYLCRAISFSAVCTALVCFQKIEKHDFHGFDVGITYILLFGALALDSIAVFMLTFSDWTAAFVKKSCLKSYIDSILEKYLNLKKPRWCFTPKSKGGTKVFGVV
;
A
#
# COMPACT_ATOMS: atom_id res chain seq x y z
N MET A 1 13.58 14.45 46.44
CA MET A 1 13.73 14.68 44.99
C MET A 1 12.62 15.62 44.56
N VAL A 2 12.96 16.82 44.07
CA VAL A 2 11.97 17.78 43.56
C VAL A 2 11.43 17.22 42.26
N ASN A 3 10.12 16.96 42.18
CA ASN A 3 9.51 16.54 40.92
C ASN A 3 9.66 17.69 39.91
N PRO A 4 10.32 17.46 38.76
CA PRO A 4 10.58 18.54 37.79
C PRO A 4 9.32 19.01 37.05
N LEU A 5 8.20 18.30 37.20
CA LEU A 5 6.93 18.61 36.54
C LEU A 5 5.95 19.32 37.48
N PRO A 6 5.30 20.41 37.03
CA PRO A 6 4.22 21.04 37.78
C PRO A 6 3.10 20.04 38.09
N PRO A 7 2.48 20.09 39.28
CA PRO A 7 1.47 19.11 39.70
C PRO A 7 0.23 19.10 38.79
N VAL A 8 -0.10 20.25 38.18
CA VAL A 8 -1.18 20.36 37.18
C VAL A 8 -0.86 19.57 35.91
N VAL A 9 0.38 19.68 35.41
CA VAL A 9 0.83 18.96 34.21
C VAL A 9 0.85 17.46 34.47
N LYS A 10 1.29 17.04 35.66
CA LYS A 10 1.27 15.63 36.06
C LYS A 10 -0.16 15.06 36.07
N LYS A 11 -1.12 15.77 36.67
CA LYS A 11 -2.54 15.36 36.67
C LYS A 11 -3.14 15.29 35.26
N VAL A 12 -2.82 16.24 34.39
CA VAL A 12 -3.28 16.23 32.99
C VAL A 12 -2.67 15.06 32.25
N TRP A 13 -1.37 14.82 32.41
CA TRP A 13 -0.65 13.72 31.79
C TRP A 13 -1.21 12.36 32.23
N GLU A 14 -1.38 12.12 33.52
CA GLU A 14 -1.95 10.86 34.03
C GLU A 14 -3.37 10.59 33.50
N LYS A 15 -4.15 11.65 33.27
CA LYS A 15 -5.52 11.52 32.75
C LYS A 15 -5.58 11.32 31.24
N TRP A 16 -4.66 11.92 30.48
CA TRP A 16 -4.72 12.00 29.01
C TRP A 16 -3.63 11.23 28.28
N ASN A 17 -2.58 10.75 28.95
CA ASN A 17 -1.47 10.06 28.30
C ASN A 17 -1.96 8.93 27.38
N LEU A 18 -2.87 8.08 27.84
CA LEU A 18 -3.33 6.96 27.03
C LEU A 18 -4.40 7.41 26.02
N ARG A 19 -5.44 8.10 26.51
CA ARG A 19 -6.57 8.60 25.69
C ARG A 19 -6.11 9.50 24.55
N GLY A 20 -5.17 10.40 24.83
CA GLY A 20 -4.59 11.33 23.88
C GLY A 20 -3.79 10.62 22.79
N PHE A 21 -2.96 9.65 23.16
CA PHE A 21 -2.17 8.89 22.18
C PHE A 21 -3.01 7.94 21.32
N VAL A 22 -4.10 7.38 21.87
CA VAL A 22 -5.12 6.65 21.09
C VAL A 22 -5.71 7.53 19.99
N LEU A 23 -6.19 8.72 20.36
CA LEU A 23 -6.81 9.67 19.42
C LEU A 23 -5.78 10.23 18.42
N LEU A 24 -4.55 10.48 18.87
CA LEU A 24 -3.44 10.90 18.02
C LEU A 24 -3.10 9.82 16.98
N SER A 25 -3.05 8.55 17.39
CA SER A 25 -2.80 7.44 16.45
C SER A 25 -3.86 7.42 15.35
N LEU A 26 -5.15 7.55 15.70
CA LEU A 26 -6.23 7.60 14.71
C LEU A 26 -6.14 8.85 13.81
N SER A 27 -5.84 10.02 14.36
CA SER A 27 -5.74 11.26 13.57
C SER A 27 -4.58 11.24 12.58
N LEU A 28 -3.45 10.62 12.95
CA LEU A 28 -2.31 10.38 12.06
C LEU A 28 -2.71 9.45 10.90
N GLN A 29 -3.45 8.37 11.18
CA GLN A 29 -3.95 7.46 10.15
C GLN A 29 -4.92 8.16 9.18
N ILE A 30 -5.83 8.99 9.69
CA ILE A 30 -6.73 9.81 8.86
C ILE A 30 -5.94 10.80 8.00
N THR A 31 -4.91 11.42 8.57
CA THR A 31 -4.05 12.35 7.82
C THR A 31 -3.30 11.63 6.69
N LEU A 32 -2.82 10.41 6.94
CA LEU A 32 -2.13 9.62 5.93
C LEU A 32 -3.06 9.09 4.83
N ILE A 33 -4.26 8.62 5.16
CA ILE A 33 -5.19 8.11 4.13
C ILE A 33 -5.64 9.22 3.18
N LEU A 34 -5.95 10.41 3.72
CA LEU A 34 -6.40 11.56 2.94
C LEU A 34 -5.23 12.31 2.29
N GLY A 35 -4.10 12.42 2.98
CA GLY A 35 -2.92 13.18 2.57
C GLY A 35 -2.09 12.48 1.50
N ALA A 36 -1.87 11.17 1.62
CA ALA A 36 -0.94 10.45 0.73
C ALA A 36 -1.25 10.57 -0.78
N PRO A 37 -2.52 10.58 -1.26
CA PRO A 37 -2.82 10.83 -2.67
C PRO A 37 -2.32 12.19 -3.20
N PHE A 38 -2.20 13.21 -2.34
CA PHE A 38 -1.70 14.53 -2.74
C PHE A 38 -0.20 14.54 -3.05
N ARG A 39 0.58 13.55 -2.58
CA ARG A 39 2.01 13.42 -2.90
C ARG A 39 2.28 13.38 -4.40
N LYS A 40 1.34 12.82 -5.18
CA LYS A 40 1.45 12.71 -6.64
C LYS A 40 1.07 13.99 -7.38
N ARG A 41 0.35 14.89 -6.72
CA ARG A 41 -0.41 15.98 -7.38
C ARG A 41 0.06 17.37 -7.00
N THR A 42 0.86 17.50 -5.95
CA THR A 42 1.18 18.81 -5.42
C THR A 42 2.66 18.86 -5.05
N PRO A 43 3.42 19.82 -5.61
CA PRO A 43 4.82 20.05 -5.24
C PRO A 43 4.95 20.81 -3.90
N ASN A 44 3.84 21.05 -3.19
CA ASN A 44 3.83 21.85 -1.97
C ASN A 44 4.60 21.13 -0.84
N MET A 45 5.69 21.76 -0.42
CA MET A 45 6.57 21.23 0.61
C MET A 45 5.89 21.12 1.97
N GLY A 46 4.94 22.02 2.29
CA GLY A 46 4.19 21.96 3.54
C GLY A 46 3.30 20.72 3.63
N VAL A 47 2.58 20.38 2.55
CA VAL A 47 1.76 19.16 2.49
C VAL A 47 2.64 17.92 2.61
N THR A 48 3.76 17.90 1.90
CA THR A 48 4.73 16.80 1.96
C THR A 48 5.31 16.63 3.37
N PHE A 49 5.64 17.73 4.05
CA PHE A 49 6.15 17.71 5.42
C PHE A 49 5.13 17.18 6.43
N VAL A 50 3.85 17.54 6.29
CA VAL A 50 2.77 17.02 7.15
C VAL A 50 2.60 15.52 6.95
N ILE A 51 2.60 15.05 5.69
CA ILE A 51 2.48 13.61 5.38
C ILE A 51 3.69 12.85 5.90
N TRP A 52 4.90 13.36 5.68
CA TRP A 52 6.15 12.78 6.15
C TRP A 52 6.19 12.67 7.68
N SER A 53 5.86 13.77 8.38
CA SER A 53 5.81 13.80 9.85
C SER A 53 4.75 12.83 10.36
N SER A 54 3.58 12.77 9.72
CA SER A 54 2.51 11.86 10.11
C SER A 54 2.93 10.39 9.92
N TYR A 55 3.67 10.10 8.85
CA TYR A 55 4.16 8.77 8.53
C TYR A 55 5.16 8.27 9.59
N LEU A 56 6.11 9.13 9.99
CA LEU A 56 7.06 8.80 11.04
C LEU A 56 6.41 8.66 12.42
N LEU A 57 5.46 9.54 12.75
CA LEU A 57 4.80 9.55 14.04
C LEU A 57 3.77 8.43 14.20
N ALA A 58 3.18 7.92 13.12
CA ALA A 58 2.10 6.94 13.20
C ALA A 58 2.54 5.65 13.92
N ASP A 59 3.68 5.08 13.50
CA ASP A 59 4.22 3.86 14.09
C ASP A 59 4.77 4.12 15.51
N TRP A 60 5.40 5.28 15.71
CA TRP A 60 5.93 5.68 17.02
C TRP A 60 4.81 5.86 18.06
N ALA A 61 3.73 6.58 17.71
CA ALA A 61 2.61 6.83 18.60
C ALA A 61 1.90 5.53 19.00
N ALA A 62 1.74 4.59 18.07
CA ALA A 62 1.15 3.28 18.36
C ALA A 62 2.04 2.47 19.32
N ASN A 63 3.34 2.36 19.05
CA ASN A 63 4.27 1.65 19.92
C ASN A 63 4.39 2.28 21.31
N PHE A 64 4.41 3.61 21.39
CA PHE A 64 4.43 4.33 22.67
C PHE A 64 3.17 4.04 23.49
N ALA A 65 2.00 4.06 22.86
CA ALA A 65 0.75 3.74 23.53
C ALA A 65 0.68 2.28 24.02
N ILE A 66 1.21 1.33 23.23
CA ILE A 66 1.38 -0.06 23.65
C ILE A 66 2.28 -0.14 24.90
N GLY A 67 3.38 0.59 24.92
CA GLY A 67 4.28 0.67 26.09
C GLY A 67 3.58 1.24 27.33
N LEU A 68 2.76 2.29 27.17
CA LEU A 68 1.95 2.83 28.26
C LEU A 68 0.93 1.81 28.81
N ILE A 69 0.30 1.02 27.93
CA ILE A 69 -0.62 -0.06 28.33
C ILE A 69 0.14 -1.15 29.09
N ALA A 70 1.31 -1.56 28.61
CA ALA A 70 2.12 -2.59 29.27
C ALA A 70 2.56 -2.14 30.68
N ASN A 71 2.95 -0.87 30.83
CA ASN A 71 3.35 -0.33 32.12
C ASN A 71 2.19 -0.21 33.10
N SER A 72 0.99 0.16 32.64
CA SER A 72 -0.18 0.29 33.52
C SER A 72 -0.75 -1.05 34.01
N GLN A 73 -0.38 -2.17 33.38
CA GLN A 73 -0.75 -3.51 33.82
C GLN A 73 0.23 -4.12 34.84
N GLY A 74 1.42 -3.53 35.01
CA GLY A 74 2.46 -4.02 35.93
C GLY A 74 2.23 -3.68 37.41
N ASP A 75 1.24 -2.86 37.73
CA ASP A 75 0.91 -2.52 39.12
C ASP A 75 0.17 -3.69 39.80
N ASN A 76 0.80 -4.24 40.84
CA ASN A 76 0.38 -5.47 41.53
C ASN A 76 -1.11 -5.46 41.97
N PRO A 77 -1.88 -6.53 41.69
CA PRO A 77 -3.28 -6.67 42.12
C PRO A 77 -3.52 -6.74 43.63
N LEU A 78 -2.46 -6.80 44.43
CA LEU A 78 -2.50 -7.10 45.88
C LEU A 78 -2.63 -5.85 46.76
N ILE A 79 -2.53 -4.65 46.19
CA ILE A 79 -2.77 -3.40 46.91
C ILE A 79 -3.86 -2.62 46.17
N PRO A 80 -5.12 -2.59 46.66
CA PRO A 80 -6.13 -1.71 46.11
C PRO A 80 -5.70 -0.28 46.44
N SER A 81 -5.14 0.43 45.45
CA SER A 81 -4.88 1.86 45.60
C SER A 81 -6.23 2.58 45.60
N PRO A 82 -6.63 3.25 46.70
CA PRO A 82 -8.01 3.68 46.93
C PRO A 82 -8.41 4.92 46.12
N ASN A 83 -7.67 5.28 45.06
CA ASN A 83 -7.82 6.57 44.38
C ASN A 83 -7.82 6.50 42.84
N ASN A 84 -8.02 5.33 42.24
CA ASN A 84 -8.04 5.16 40.77
C ASN A 84 -9.36 5.59 40.09
N ASN A 85 -9.96 6.70 40.54
CA ASN A 85 -11.15 7.27 39.90
C ASN A 85 -10.85 7.93 38.53
N GLY A 86 -9.59 7.93 38.09
CA GLY A 86 -9.14 8.49 36.81
C GLY A 86 -8.37 7.53 35.89
N GLY A 87 -8.11 6.29 36.32
CA GLY A 87 -7.38 5.30 35.54
C GLY A 87 -8.26 4.65 34.47
N PHE A 88 -7.69 4.36 33.30
CA PHE A 88 -8.38 3.61 32.25
C PHE A 88 -8.69 2.19 32.76
N ASN A 89 -9.93 1.73 32.64
CA ASN A 89 -10.31 0.39 33.10
C ASN A 89 -9.44 -0.69 32.44
N SER A 90 -8.92 -1.64 33.22
CA SER A 90 -8.04 -2.73 32.75
C SER A 90 -8.61 -3.50 31.57
N ASP A 91 -9.92 -3.70 31.56
CA ASP A 91 -10.64 -4.42 30.50
C ASP A 91 -10.70 -3.64 29.19
N LEU A 92 -10.76 -2.30 29.28
CA LEU A 92 -10.82 -1.39 28.15
C LEU A 92 -9.40 -1.09 27.62
N LEU A 93 -8.39 -1.14 28.51
CA LEU A 93 -6.97 -1.17 28.14
C LEU A 93 -6.63 -2.38 27.27
N ALA A 94 -7.10 -3.57 27.68
CA ALA A 94 -6.90 -4.79 26.91
C ALA A 94 -7.57 -4.71 25.51
N PHE A 95 -8.72 -4.03 25.40
CA PHE A 95 -9.38 -3.76 24.13
C PHE A 95 -8.61 -2.77 23.23
N GLY A 96 -7.90 -1.80 23.80
CA GLY A 96 -7.13 -0.80 23.05
C GLY A 96 -5.91 -1.39 22.33
N LEU A 97 -5.31 -2.45 22.86
CA LEU A 97 -4.09 -3.07 22.32
C LEU A 97 -4.27 -3.62 20.88
N PRO A 98 -5.32 -4.40 20.56
CA PRO A 98 -5.66 -4.76 19.19
C PRO A 98 -5.83 -3.58 18.22
N PHE A 99 -6.37 -2.45 18.71
CA PHE A 99 -6.57 -1.28 17.87
C PHE A 99 -5.24 -0.65 17.44
N PHE A 100 -4.24 -0.64 18.33
CA PHE A 100 -2.90 -0.22 17.94
C PHE A 100 -2.25 -1.18 16.93
N CYS A 101 -2.51 -2.49 17.01
CA CYS A 101 -2.10 -3.44 15.98
C CYS A 101 -2.75 -3.14 14.63
N TYR A 102 -4.05 -2.82 14.65
CA TYR A 102 -4.80 -2.43 13.47
C TYR A 102 -4.23 -1.16 12.82
N ASN A 103 -3.88 -0.15 13.62
CA ASN A 103 -3.27 1.08 13.12
C ASN A 103 -1.82 0.88 12.65
N LEU A 104 -1.04 0.00 13.28
CA LEU A 104 0.31 -0.34 12.80
C LEU A 104 0.27 -1.04 11.44
N GLY A 105 -0.86 -1.64 11.07
CA GLY A 105 -1.12 -2.06 9.69
C GLY A 105 -1.10 -0.92 8.67
N GLY A 106 -1.25 0.35 9.09
CA GLY A 106 -1.17 1.54 8.24
C GLY A 106 -2.28 1.64 7.20
N PRO A 107 -2.42 2.80 6.54
CA PRO A 107 -3.38 2.98 5.47
C PRO A 107 -2.88 2.35 4.17
N ASP A 108 -3.77 2.16 3.21
CA ASP A 108 -3.40 1.49 1.95
C ASP A 108 -2.73 2.41 0.95
N THR A 109 -2.94 3.71 1.11
CA THR A 109 -2.46 4.78 0.25
C THR A 109 -0.97 5.05 0.40
N ILE A 110 -0.36 4.62 1.50
CA ILE A 110 1.07 4.76 1.77
C ILE A 110 1.56 3.62 2.66
N THR A 111 2.55 2.90 2.15
CA THR A 111 3.28 1.83 2.88
C THR A 111 4.70 2.23 3.18
N ALA A 112 5.32 2.94 2.22
CA ALA A 112 6.66 3.47 2.29
C ALA A 112 6.67 4.94 1.89
N PHE A 113 7.54 5.73 2.53
CA PHE A 113 7.77 7.11 2.12
C PHE A 113 8.88 7.18 1.07
N ALA A 114 9.95 6.41 1.27
CA ALA A 114 11.09 6.26 0.36
C ALA A 114 11.29 4.79 -0.05
N LEU A 115 12.04 4.51 -1.12
CA LEU A 115 12.25 3.12 -1.58
C LEU A 115 13.04 2.28 -0.56
N GLU A 116 13.91 2.94 0.20
CA GLU A 116 14.71 2.36 1.28
C GLU A 116 13.81 1.83 2.42
N ASP A 117 12.61 2.40 2.62
CA ASP A 117 11.68 1.87 3.62
C ASP A 117 11.17 0.47 3.24
N ASN A 118 11.10 0.15 1.93
CA ASN A 118 10.68 -1.18 1.47
C ASN A 118 11.73 -2.26 1.79
N THR A 119 13.02 -1.92 1.77
CA THR A 119 14.08 -2.89 2.10
C THR A 119 14.07 -3.26 3.59
N LEU A 120 13.55 -2.37 4.43
CA LEU A 120 13.39 -2.57 5.87
C LEU A 120 12.14 -3.38 6.26
N TRP A 121 11.50 -4.10 5.33
CA TRP A 121 10.30 -4.91 5.58
C TRP A 121 10.49 -5.93 6.72
N LEU A 122 11.71 -6.45 6.94
CA LEU A 122 12.02 -7.35 8.05
C LEU A 122 11.77 -6.70 9.41
N ARG A 123 12.03 -5.39 9.57
CA ARG A 123 11.74 -4.66 10.82
C ARG A 123 10.24 -4.71 11.13
N HIS A 124 9.41 -4.53 10.11
CA HIS A 124 7.96 -4.61 10.24
C HIS A 124 7.49 -6.05 10.52
N LEU A 125 8.14 -7.07 9.95
CA LEU A 125 7.87 -8.46 10.30
C LEU A 125 8.20 -8.76 11.78
N PHE A 126 9.38 -8.36 12.25
CA PHE A 126 9.75 -8.51 13.65
C PHE A 126 8.77 -7.76 14.58
N GLY A 127 8.39 -6.53 14.22
CA GLY A 127 7.39 -5.75 14.95
C GLY A 127 6.05 -6.48 15.06
N LEU A 128 5.56 -7.08 13.97
CA LEU A 128 4.36 -7.91 13.96
C LEU A 128 4.49 -9.12 14.91
N VAL A 129 5.61 -9.84 14.88
CA VAL A 129 5.84 -11.00 15.75
C VAL A 129 5.83 -10.60 17.22
N PHE A 130 6.56 -9.55 17.61
CA PHE A 130 6.56 -9.05 18.99
C PHE A 130 5.18 -8.60 19.43
N GLN A 131 4.44 -7.92 18.54
CA GLN A 131 3.09 -7.49 18.84
C GLN A 131 2.12 -8.66 19.04
N VAL A 132 2.27 -9.73 18.24
CA VAL A 132 1.47 -10.95 18.43
C VAL A 132 1.77 -11.59 19.77
N ILE A 133 3.05 -11.73 20.13
CA ILE A 133 3.47 -12.29 21.42
C ILE A 133 2.92 -11.44 22.59
N ALA A 134 3.09 -10.12 22.54
CA ALA A 134 2.62 -9.20 23.56
C ALA A 134 1.08 -9.27 23.73
N ALA A 135 0.34 -9.33 22.62
CA ALA A 135 -1.10 -9.47 22.67
C ALA A 135 -1.55 -10.81 23.25
N VAL A 136 -0.93 -11.93 22.85
CA VAL A 136 -1.21 -13.25 23.43
C VAL A 136 -0.95 -13.26 24.93
N TYR A 137 0.14 -12.65 25.38
CA TYR A 137 0.44 -12.49 26.81
C TYR A 137 -0.68 -11.75 27.55
N VAL A 138 -1.11 -10.58 27.03
CA VAL A 138 -2.19 -9.79 27.62
C VAL A 138 -3.54 -10.54 27.59
N PHE A 139 -3.80 -11.32 26.55
CA PHE A 139 -5.00 -12.16 26.46
C PHE A 139 -5.04 -13.21 27.56
N ILE A 140 -3.93 -13.92 27.80
CA ILE A 140 -3.84 -14.93 28.86
C ILE A 140 -4.11 -14.29 30.24
N GLN A 141 -3.56 -13.10 30.48
CA GLN A 141 -3.75 -12.39 31.74
C GLN A 141 -5.18 -11.84 31.93
N SER A 142 -5.85 -11.49 30.83
CA SER A 142 -7.19 -10.87 30.85
C SER A 142 -8.35 -11.89 30.78
N PHE A 143 -8.10 -13.11 30.31
CA PHE A 143 -9.12 -14.13 30.03
C PHE A 143 -10.06 -14.48 31.21
N PRO A 144 -9.61 -14.53 32.48
CA PRO A 144 -10.47 -14.93 33.59
C PRO A 144 -11.53 -13.89 34.01
N LYS A 145 -11.43 -12.63 33.57
CA LYS A 145 -12.23 -11.51 34.12
C LYS A 145 -12.90 -10.61 33.06
N ASN A 146 -12.48 -10.66 31.80
CA ASN A 146 -12.84 -9.62 30.83
C ASN A 146 -14.15 -9.91 30.07
N LYS A 147 -15.16 -9.05 30.26
CA LYS A 147 -16.43 -9.11 29.51
C LYS A 147 -16.27 -8.79 28.00
N LEU A 148 -15.19 -8.10 27.61
CA LEU A 148 -14.91 -7.63 26.24
C LEU A 148 -14.02 -8.59 25.41
N TRP A 149 -13.78 -9.83 25.87
CA TRP A 149 -12.81 -10.72 25.21
C TRP A 149 -13.10 -10.98 23.72
N LEU A 150 -14.37 -11.16 23.34
CA LEU A 150 -14.76 -11.46 21.97
C LEU A 150 -14.49 -10.29 20.99
N PRO A 151 -14.97 -9.05 21.24
CA PRO A 151 -14.57 -7.88 20.46
C PRO A 151 -13.05 -7.71 20.33
N THR A 152 -12.31 -7.93 21.42
CA THR A 152 -10.86 -7.78 21.46
C THR A 152 -10.15 -8.79 20.55
N VAL A 153 -10.56 -10.06 20.57
CA VAL A 153 -10.00 -11.10 19.69
C VAL A 153 -10.30 -10.82 18.22
N LEU A 154 -11.52 -10.37 17.91
CA LEU A 154 -11.92 -10.02 16.53
C LEU A 154 -11.09 -8.85 15.98
N LEU A 155 -10.89 -7.80 16.78
CA LEU A 155 -10.04 -6.67 16.39
C LEU A 155 -8.58 -7.07 16.26
N PHE A 156 -8.12 -7.99 17.10
CA PHE A 156 -6.74 -8.47 17.05
C PHE A 156 -6.50 -9.26 15.77
N LEU A 157 -7.44 -10.13 15.40
CA LEU A 157 -7.42 -10.83 14.12
C LEU A 157 -7.39 -9.83 12.94
N ALA A 158 -8.26 -8.83 12.95
CA ALA A 158 -8.27 -7.78 11.92
C ALA A 158 -6.93 -7.01 11.87
N GLY A 159 -6.34 -6.73 13.03
CA GLY A 159 -5.06 -6.05 13.16
C GLY A 159 -3.89 -6.87 12.60
N ILE A 160 -3.83 -8.16 12.91
CA ILE A 160 -2.82 -9.08 12.35
C ILE A 160 -2.92 -9.11 10.82
N ILE A 161 -4.14 -9.22 10.29
CA ILE A 161 -4.36 -9.26 8.84
C ILE A 161 -3.81 -7.99 8.20
N LYS A 162 -4.18 -6.81 8.70
CA LYS A 162 -3.72 -5.53 8.14
C LYS A 162 -2.22 -5.32 8.25
N TYR A 163 -1.62 -5.70 9.37
CA TYR A 163 -0.17 -5.63 9.55
C TYR A 163 0.52 -6.59 8.58
N ALA A 164 0.06 -7.84 8.48
CA ALA A 164 0.61 -8.80 7.52
C ALA A 164 0.49 -8.29 6.06
N GLU A 165 -0.63 -7.64 5.69
CA GLU A 165 -0.79 -7.01 4.38
C GLU A 165 0.27 -5.92 4.14
N ARG A 166 0.53 -5.06 5.13
CA ARG A 166 1.61 -4.05 5.05
C ARG A 166 2.98 -4.69 4.90
N THR A 167 3.33 -5.66 5.73
CA THR A 167 4.62 -6.36 5.67
C THR A 167 4.82 -7.06 4.33
N ARG A 168 3.76 -7.68 3.78
CA ARG A 168 3.80 -8.31 2.47
C ARG A 168 3.93 -7.30 1.33
N ALA A 169 3.30 -6.12 1.47
CA ALA A 169 3.43 -5.06 0.47
C ALA A 169 4.86 -4.54 0.41
N LEU A 170 5.47 -4.27 1.57
CA LEU A 170 6.88 -3.86 1.67
C LEU A 170 7.82 -4.94 1.12
N TYR A 171 7.57 -6.22 1.45
CA TYR A 171 8.34 -7.35 0.92
C TYR A 171 8.31 -7.39 -0.61
N LEU A 172 7.13 -7.30 -1.23
CA LEU A 172 6.97 -7.33 -2.69
C LEU A 172 7.53 -6.08 -3.37
N ALA A 173 7.52 -4.92 -2.68
CA ALA A 173 8.01 -3.65 -3.20
C ALA A 173 9.52 -3.43 -2.97
N SER A 174 10.18 -4.28 -2.19
CA SER A 174 11.64 -4.28 -2.05
C SER A 174 12.28 -4.64 -3.39
N LEU A 175 13.23 -3.83 -3.87
CA LEU A 175 13.79 -3.97 -5.22
C LEU A 175 14.35 -5.37 -5.51
N ASP A 176 15.03 -5.99 -4.55
CA ASP A 176 15.57 -7.34 -4.70
C ASP A 176 14.47 -8.39 -4.89
N ASN A 177 13.48 -8.41 -4.01
CA ASN A 177 12.34 -9.34 -4.12
C ASN A 177 11.46 -9.03 -5.35
N PHE A 178 11.31 -7.74 -5.68
CA PHE A 178 10.58 -7.28 -6.86
C PHE A 178 11.26 -7.81 -8.12
N LYS A 179 12.60 -7.76 -8.19
CA LYS A 179 13.41 -8.35 -9.25
C LYS A 179 13.23 -9.86 -9.33
N GLU A 180 13.41 -10.57 -8.21
CA GLU A 180 13.27 -12.03 -8.16
C GLU A 180 11.89 -12.50 -8.65
N SER A 181 10.83 -11.75 -8.31
CA SER A 181 9.46 -12.07 -8.75
C SER A 181 9.25 -11.98 -10.27
N MET A 182 10.17 -11.33 -11.00
CA MET A 182 10.11 -11.13 -12.45
C MET A 182 11.09 -12.02 -13.23
N LEU A 183 12.03 -12.67 -12.55
CA LEU A 183 13.00 -13.54 -13.20
C LEU A 183 12.29 -14.73 -13.86
N LYS A 184 12.37 -14.76 -15.20
CA LYS A 184 11.95 -15.93 -15.98
C LYS A 184 13.03 -17.01 -15.87
N LYS A 185 12.70 -18.25 -16.27
CA LYS A 185 13.68 -19.33 -16.36
C LYS A 185 14.90 -18.86 -17.16
N PRO A 186 16.14 -19.16 -16.73
CA PRO A 186 17.33 -18.76 -17.46
C PRO A 186 17.23 -19.24 -18.91
N ASP A 187 17.26 -18.30 -19.85
CA ASP A 187 17.46 -18.60 -21.26
C ASP A 187 18.91 -18.21 -21.57
N PRO A 188 19.86 -19.17 -21.56
CA PRO A 188 21.27 -18.88 -21.80
C PRO A 188 21.53 -18.39 -23.24
N GLY A 189 20.49 -18.26 -24.08
CA GLY A 189 20.61 -17.90 -25.47
C GLY A 189 21.36 -18.98 -26.27
N PRO A 190 21.65 -18.71 -27.54
CA PRO A 190 22.50 -19.59 -28.33
C PRO A 190 23.89 -19.69 -27.68
N ASN A 191 24.40 -20.92 -27.51
CA ASN A 191 25.75 -21.13 -27.00
C ASN A 191 26.77 -20.65 -28.04
N TYR A 192 27.14 -19.36 -27.95
CA TYR A 192 28.02 -18.70 -28.91
C TYR A 192 29.38 -19.39 -28.97
N ALA A 193 29.90 -19.89 -27.85
CA ALA A 193 31.17 -20.61 -27.82
C ALA A 193 31.11 -21.89 -28.67
N LYS A 194 30.05 -22.71 -28.49
CA LYS A 194 29.83 -23.91 -29.30
C LYS A 194 29.63 -23.57 -30.78
N LEU A 195 28.90 -22.50 -31.07
CA LEU A 195 28.67 -22.02 -32.44
C LEU A 195 29.99 -21.59 -33.12
N MET A 196 30.84 -20.86 -32.39
CA MET A 196 32.13 -20.40 -32.90
C MET A 196 33.13 -21.55 -33.06
N GLU A 197 33.10 -22.54 -32.18
CA GLU A 197 33.91 -23.76 -32.27
C GLU A 197 33.50 -24.61 -33.49
N GLU A 198 32.20 -24.76 -33.73
CA GLU A 198 31.70 -25.45 -34.93
C GLU A 198 32.06 -24.67 -36.21
N TYR A 199 32.01 -23.33 -36.17
CA TYR A 199 32.44 -22.48 -37.27
C TYR A 199 33.94 -22.63 -37.57
N SER A 200 34.81 -22.59 -36.55
CA SER A 200 36.26 -22.75 -36.74
C SER A 200 36.60 -24.14 -37.28
N SER A 201 36.00 -25.20 -36.74
CA SER A 201 36.22 -26.57 -37.21
C SER A 201 35.87 -26.75 -38.68
N LYS A 202 34.73 -26.21 -39.11
CA LYS A 202 34.30 -26.28 -40.52
C LYS A 202 35.19 -25.44 -41.44
N LYS A 203 35.71 -24.30 -40.96
CA LYS A 203 36.69 -23.48 -41.69
C LYS A 203 38.01 -24.22 -41.88
N ASP A 204 38.52 -24.89 -40.85
CA ASP A 204 39.75 -25.69 -40.91
C ASP A 204 39.61 -26.88 -41.86
N ALA A 205 38.42 -27.49 -41.92
CA ALA A 205 38.07 -28.55 -42.87
C ALA A 205 37.87 -28.05 -44.32
N LYS A 206 38.06 -26.74 -44.59
CA LYS A 206 37.83 -26.08 -45.89
C LYS A 206 36.40 -26.29 -46.42
N LEU A 207 35.42 -26.45 -45.54
CA LEU A 207 34.02 -26.53 -45.92
C LEU A 207 33.48 -25.11 -46.20
N PRO A 208 32.54 -24.96 -47.16
CA PRO A 208 31.87 -23.69 -47.37
C PRO A 208 31.04 -23.33 -46.14
N THR A 209 31.48 -22.30 -45.41
CA THR A 209 30.81 -21.79 -44.20
C THR A 209 30.53 -20.31 -44.30
N HIS A 210 29.26 -19.94 -44.18
CA HIS A 210 28.82 -18.56 -44.07
C HIS A 210 28.08 -18.39 -42.75
N ILE A 211 28.44 -17.38 -41.96
CA ILE A 211 27.64 -17.00 -40.80
C ILE A 211 26.47 -16.21 -41.34
N GLU A 212 25.34 -16.88 -41.51
CA GLU A 212 24.10 -16.19 -41.77
C GLU A 212 23.67 -15.56 -40.44
N LEU A 213 23.92 -14.26 -40.31
CA LEU A 213 23.25 -13.45 -39.30
C LEU A 213 21.77 -13.56 -39.63
N THR A 214 21.05 -14.44 -38.92
CA THR A 214 19.61 -14.45 -38.99
C THR A 214 19.20 -13.02 -38.63
N PRO A 215 18.61 -12.24 -39.56
CA PRO A 215 18.14 -10.92 -39.21
C PRO A 215 17.27 -11.08 -37.98
N GLU A 216 17.38 -10.15 -37.02
CA GLU A 216 16.49 -10.09 -35.87
C GLU A 216 15.09 -10.47 -36.36
N ARG A 217 14.57 -11.61 -35.88
CA ARG A 217 13.40 -12.32 -36.42
C ARG A 217 12.43 -11.33 -37.05
N SER A 218 12.36 -11.36 -38.37
CA SER A 218 11.93 -10.29 -39.28
C SER A 218 10.76 -9.43 -38.80
N LYS A 219 10.80 -8.14 -39.20
CA LYS A 219 9.71 -7.15 -39.09
C LYS A 219 8.35 -7.63 -39.61
N GLU A 220 8.31 -8.71 -40.41
CA GLU A 220 7.14 -9.16 -41.17
C GLU A 220 6.54 -10.48 -40.67
N SER A 221 7.21 -11.26 -39.81
CA SER A 221 6.73 -12.60 -39.39
C SER A 221 5.98 -12.63 -38.06
N ARG A 222 5.73 -11.49 -37.42
CA ARG A 222 5.03 -11.43 -36.14
C ARG A 222 3.70 -10.71 -36.31
N THR A 223 2.61 -11.46 -36.14
CA THR A 223 1.36 -10.90 -35.64
C THR A 223 1.74 -9.97 -34.49
N THR A 224 1.46 -8.67 -34.61
CA THR A 224 1.49 -7.79 -33.44
C THR A 224 0.57 -8.46 -32.43
N THR A 225 1.10 -9.05 -31.36
CA THR A 225 0.26 -9.65 -30.31
C THR A 225 -0.65 -8.57 -29.72
N TYR A 226 -0.17 -7.32 -29.80
CA TYR A 226 -0.84 -6.11 -29.39
C TYR A 226 -1.39 -5.31 -30.59
N VAL A 227 -2.60 -5.64 -31.04
CA VAL A 227 -3.33 -4.84 -32.03
C VAL A 227 -4.12 -3.76 -31.29
N VAL A 228 -3.86 -2.50 -31.61
CA VAL A 228 -4.54 -1.35 -31.05
C VAL A 228 -5.53 -0.85 -32.10
N ASP A 229 -6.82 -0.91 -31.80
CA ASP A 229 -7.85 -0.28 -32.60
C ASP A 229 -7.86 1.24 -32.29
N GLU A 230 -7.50 2.07 -33.27
CA GLU A 230 -7.33 3.53 -33.09
C GLU A 230 -8.60 4.21 -32.56
N GLY A 231 -9.78 3.65 -32.83
CA GLY A 231 -11.06 4.13 -32.33
C GLY A 231 -11.31 3.91 -30.83
N GLU A 232 -10.64 2.95 -30.19
CA GLU A 232 -10.83 2.64 -28.76
C GLU A 232 -10.07 3.60 -27.83
N MET A 233 -9.07 4.32 -28.34
CA MET A 233 -8.15 5.14 -27.55
C MET A 233 -8.76 6.44 -26.98
N ASN A 234 -9.95 6.83 -27.45
CA ASN A 234 -10.73 7.94 -26.87
C ASN A 234 -11.36 7.57 -25.52
N LYS A 235 -11.43 6.28 -25.19
CA LYS A 235 -11.97 5.81 -23.91
C LYS A 235 -10.83 5.69 -22.90
N ASP A 236 -10.96 6.40 -21.77
CA ASP A 236 -9.92 6.43 -20.73
C ASP A 236 -9.59 5.02 -20.19
N ILE A 237 -10.56 4.10 -20.16
CA ILE A 237 -10.35 2.71 -19.72
C ILE A 237 -9.42 1.93 -20.68
N ALA A 238 -9.59 2.09 -22.00
CA ALA A 238 -8.73 1.44 -22.98
C ALA A 238 -7.29 1.94 -22.87
N LEU A 239 -7.13 3.25 -22.67
CA LEU A 239 -5.83 3.87 -22.44
C LEU A 239 -5.14 3.31 -21.18
N VAL A 240 -5.87 3.12 -20.08
CA VAL A 240 -5.34 2.53 -18.85
C VAL A 240 -4.90 1.08 -19.07
N ARG A 241 -5.64 0.28 -19.86
CA ARG A 241 -5.20 -1.08 -20.23
C ARG A 241 -3.92 -1.06 -21.07
N HIS A 242 -3.81 -0.11 -22.01
CA HIS A 242 -2.58 0.05 -22.77
C HIS A 242 -1.39 0.43 -21.90
N ALA A 243 -1.55 1.41 -21.01
CA ALA A 243 -0.52 1.76 -20.04
C ALA A 243 -0.18 0.58 -19.11
N PHE A 244 -1.15 -0.23 -18.69
CA PHE A 244 -0.88 -1.40 -17.83
C PHE A 244 -0.04 -2.47 -18.54
N PHE A 245 -0.27 -2.71 -19.84
CA PHE A 245 0.55 -3.62 -20.63
C PHE A 245 2.02 -3.16 -20.67
N PHE A 246 2.26 -1.90 -21.05
CA PHE A 246 3.61 -1.35 -21.13
C PHE A 246 4.27 -1.17 -19.76
N PHE A 247 3.51 -0.85 -18.72
CA PHE A 247 3.97 -0.88 -17.33
C PHE A 247 4.57 -2.24 -16.97
N ASN A 248 3.94 -3.36 -17.38
CA ASN A 248 4.47 -4.69 -17.08
C ASN A 248 5.80 -5.00 -17.78
N ILE A 249 6.09 -4.33 -18.90
CA ILE A 249 7.38 -4.39 -19.57
C ILE A 249 8.36 -3.45 -18.85
N PHE A 250 8.00 -2.17 -18.73
CA PHE A 250 8.82 -1.09 -18.17
C PHE A 250 9.31 -1.37 -16.74
N LYS A 251 8.46 -1.98 -15.89
CA LYS A 251 8.82 -2.26 -14.50
C LYS A 251 10.07 -3.13 -14.32
N GLY A 252 10.39 -3.97 -15.31
CA GLY A 252 11.62 -4.77 -15.29
C GLY A 252 12.88 -3.90 -15.41
N LEU A 253 12.81 -2.80 -16.15
CA LEU A 253 13.94 -1.88 -16.33
C LEU A 253 14.38 -1.24 -15.01
N ILE A 254 13.44 -0.98 -14.10
CA ILE A 254 13.70 -0.36 -12.79
C ILE A 254 14.55 -1.26 -11.88
N VAL A 255 14.54 -2.58 -12.13
CA VAL A 255 15.32 -3.58 -11.38
C VAL A 255 16.46 -4.17 -12.21
N ASP A 256 16.94 -3.38 -13.18
CA ASP A 256 18.06 -3.71 -14.07
C ASP A 256 17.83 -4.98 -14.90
N LEU A 257 16.58 -5.32 -15.22
CA LEU A 257 16.28 -6.37 -16.19
C LEU A 257 16.35 -5.80 -17.61
N ILE A 258 17.02 -6.55 -18.49
CA ILE A 258 17.15 -6.20 -19.90
C ILE A 258 15.86 -6.62 -20.63
N PHE A 259 15.28 -5.70 -21.41
CA PHE A 259 14.15 -6.02 -22.27
C PHE A 259 14.48 -7.14 -23.24
N SER A 260 13.54 -8.05 -23.47
CA SER A 260 13.64 -8.91 -24.64
C SER A 260 13.56 -8.08 -25.92
N PHE A 261 14.19 -8.57 -26.99
CA PHE A 261 14.11 -7.94 -28.31
C PHE A 261 12.65 -7.71 -28.76
N HIS A 262 11.74 -8.61 -28.40
CA HIS A 262 10.32 -8.48 -28.73
C HIS A 262 9.65 -7.33 -27.99
N GLU A 263 9.78 -7.26 -26.66
CA GLU A 263 9.20 -6.21 -25.81
C GLU A 263 9.74 -4.82 -26.21
N ARG A 264 11.03 -4.72 -26.54
CA ARG A 264 11.66 -3.48 -27.02
C ARG A 264 11.12 -3.05 -28.38
N PHE A 265 10.92 -4.00 -29.31
CA PHE A 265 10.36 -3.71 -30.63
C PHE A 265 8.90 -3.25 -30.54
N GLU A 266 8.06 -3.95 -29.78
CA GLU A 266 6.66 -3.58 -29.58
C GLU A 266 6.53 -2.19 -28.95
N SER A 267 7.34 -1.88 -27.94
CA SER A 267 7.35 -0.55 -27.33
C SER A 267 7.74 0.53 -28.33
N ARG A 268 8.78 0.31 -29.16
CA ARG A 268 9.21 1.29 -30.18
C ARG A 268 8.14 1.54 -31.23
N VAL A 269 7.58 0.48 -31.82
CA VAL A 269 6.52 0.61 -32.84
C VAL A 269 5.30 1.30 -32.25
N PHE A 270 4.95 0.95 -31.00
CA PHE A 270 3.84 1.59 -30.31
C PHE A 270 4.08 3.10 -30.18
N PHE A 271 5.13 3.53 -29.49
CA PHE A 271 5.35 4.97 -29.23
C PHE A 271 5.72 5.79 -30.47
N HIS A 272 6.35 5.20 -31.50
CA HIS A 272 6.70 5.90 -32.73
C HIS A 272 5.49 6.33 -33.55
N ASN A 273 4.38 5.59 -33.46
CA ASN A 273 3.17 5.88 -34.22
C ASN A 273 2.20 6.82 -33.48
N ARG A 274 2.60 7.45 -32.37
CA ARG A 274 1.72 8.31 -31.55
C ARG A 274 2.24 9.75 -31.46
N SER A 275 1.31 10.67 -31.21
CA SER A 275 1.67 12.05 -30.92
C SER A 275 2.41 12.15 -29.58
N PRO A 276 3.28 13.16 -29.39
CA PRO A 276 3.96 13.39 -28.12
C PRO A 276 3.00 13.51 -26.92
N GLU A 277 1.84 14.13 -27.12
CA GLU A 277 0.82 14.30 -26.08
C GLU A 277 0.20 12.97 -25.64
N GLN A 278 -0.09 12.09 -26.59
CA GLN A 278 -0.62 10.75 -26.31
C GLN A 278 0.43 9.87 -25.62
N ALA A 279 1.67 9.88 -26.13
CA ALA A 279 2.78 9.15 -25.52
C ALA A 279 3.01 9.60 -24.07
N PHE A 280 3.04 10.91 -23.82
CA PHE A 280 3.20 11.46 -22.47
C PHE A 280 2.07 11.03 -21.52
N LYS A 281 0.81 11.04 -21.99
CA LYS A 281 -0.34 10.60 -21.17
C LYS A 281 -0.19 9.13 -20.76
N ILE A 282 0.28 8.26 -21.65
CA ILE A 282 0.49 6.84 -21.38
C ILE A 282 1.61 6.64 -20.35
N VAL A 283 2.77 7.27 -20.58
CA VAL A 283 3.91 7.20 -19.66
C VAL A 283 3.55 7.73 -18.27
N ALA A 284 2.74 8.79 -18.17
CA ALA A 284 2.26 9.29 -16.89
C ALA A 284 1.41 8.25 -16.12
N ILE A 285 0.59 7.47 -16.83
CA ILE A 285 -0.19 6.38 -16.23
C ILE A 285 0.73 5.21 -15.83
N GLU A 286 1.71 4.85 -16.66
CA GLU A 286 2.72 3.82 -16.35
C GLU A 286 3.51 4.17 -15.07
N LEU A 287 3.96 5.42 -14.96
CA LEU A 287 4.64 5.92 -13.77
C LEU A 287 3.71 5.92 -12.55
N ASN A 288 2.41 6.19 -12.73
CA ASN A 288 1.45 6.07 -11.63
C ASN A 288 1.30 4.61 -11.18
N PHE A 289 1.25 3.64 -12.10
CA PHE A 289 1.26 2.21 -11.76
C PHE A 289 2.52 1.81 -11.01
N MET A 290 3.69 2.28 -11.44
CA MET A 290 4.96 2.06 -10.74
C MET A 290 4.94 2.64 -9.33
N TYR A 291 4.49 3.88 -9.18
CA TYR A 291 4.37 4.48 -7.85
C TYR A 291 3.44 3.65 -6.96
N GLU A 292 2.26 3.27 -7.46
CA GLU A 292 1.31 2.49 -6.67
C GLU A 292 1.89 1.13 -6.32
N ALA A 293 2.62 0.48 -7.22
CA ALA A 293 3.28 -0.79 -6.95
C ALA A 293 4.36 -0.71 -5.86
N LEU A 294 5.13 0.39 -5.80
CA LEU A 294 6.28 0.52 -4.90
C LEU A 294 5.96 1.20 -3.57
N PHE A 295 4.95 2.08 -3.51
CA PHE A 295 4.69 2.91 -2.33
C PHE A 295 3.35 2.61 -1.64
N THR A 296 2.52 1.70 -2.18
CA THR A 296 1.16 1.43 -1.66
C THR A 296 0.89 -0.06 -1.51
N LYS A 297 -0.22 -0.43 -0.86
CA LYS A 297 -0.60 -1.85 -0.69
C LYS A 297 -1.23 -2.48 -1.93
N VAL A 298 -1.36 -1.74 -3.04
CA VAL A 298 -2.20 -2.11 -4.18
C VAL A 298 -1.93 -3.52 -4.72
N VAL A 299 -0.65 -3.93 -4.80
CA VAL A 299 -0.23 -5.22 -5.37
C VAL A 299 -0.71 -6.41 -4.53
N VAL A 300 -0.69 -6.26 -3.20
CA VAL A 300 -1.18 -7.30 -2.28
C VAL A 300 -2.69 -7.35 -2.31
N VAL A 301 -3.31 -6.17 -2.35
CA VAL A 301 -4.74 -5.95 -2.19
C VAL A 301 -5.54 -6.41 -3.40
N HIS A 302 -5.02 -6.22 -4.61
CA HIS A 302 -5.65 -6.71 -5.86
C HIS A 302 -5.48 -8.23 -6.08
N SER A 303 -4.88 -8.96 -5.13
CA SER A 303 -4.81 -10.42 -5.19
C SER A 303 -6.07 -11.07 -4.62
N LYS A 304 -6.43 -12.27 -5.09
CA LYS A 304 -7.55 -13.07 -4.54
C LYS A 304 -7.46 -13.23 -3.02
N ARG A 305 -6.24 -13.46 -2.51
CA ARG A 305 -5.97 -13.56 -1.07
C ARG A 305 -6.20 -12.22 -0.35
N GLY A 306 -5.77 -11.11 -0.94
CA GLY A 306 -6.00 -9.77 -0.41
C GLY A 306 -7.49 -9.43 -0.27
N TYR A 307 -8.30 -9.73 -1.29
CA TYR A 307 -9.76 -9.54 -1.22
C TYR A 307 -10.40 -10.35 -0.08
N LEU A 308 -9.99 -11.61 0.08
CA LEU A 308 -10.47 -12.46 1.17
C LEU A 308 -10.05 -11.93 2.55
N CYS A 309 -8.78 -11.57 2.72
CA CYS A 309 -8.24 -10.98 3.94
C CYS A 309 -9.03 -9.73 4.36
N ARG A 310 -9.37 -8.85 3.41
CA ARG A 310 -10.18 -7.65 3.67
C ARG A 310 -11.62 -7.93 4.05
N ALA A 311 -12.25 -8.89 3.38
CA ALA A 311 -13.59 -9.31 3.75
C ALA A 311 -13.60 -9.80 5.21
N ILE A 312 -12.61 -10.63 5.57
CA ILE A 312 -12.46 -11.13 6.94
C ILE A 312 -12.20 -9.98 7.92
N SER A 313 -11.27 -9.06 7.63
CA SER A 313 -10.94 -7.96 8.53
C SER A 313 -12.13 -7.01 8.72
N PHE A 314 -12.82 -6.62 7.64
CA PHE A 314 -13.98 -5.75 7.70
C PHE A 314 -15.13 -6.39 8.47
N SER A 315 -15.44 -7.65 8.18
CA SER A 315 -16.45 -8.41 8.92
C SER A 315 -16.10 -8.57 10.40
N ALA A 316 -14.81 -8.75 10.74
CA ALA A 316 -14.36 -8.83 12.12
C ALA A 316 -14.56 -7.51 12.87
N VAL A 317 -14.23 -6.36 12.26
CA VAL A 317 -14.47 -5.03 12.87
C VAL A 317 -15.96 -4.75 13.03
N CYS A 318 -16.78 -5.04 12.01
CA CYS A 318 -18.24 -4.92 12.10
C CYS A 318 -18.82 -5.77 13.23
N THR A 319 -18.39 -7.03 13.33
CA THR A 319 -18.84 -7.94 14.39
C THR A 319 -18.38 -7.46 15.77
N ALA A 320 -17.14 -6.97 15.89
CA ALA A 320 -16.63 -6.39 17.13
C ALA A 320 -17.46 -5.19 17.58
N LEU A 321 -17.88 -4.32 16.65
CA LEU A 321 -18.78 -3.19 16.94
C LEU A 321 -20.15 -3.65 17.44
N VAL A 322 -20.77 -4.62 16.78
CA VAL A 322 -22.06 -5.19 17.21
C VAL A 322 -21.95 -5.84 18.59
N CYS A 323 -20.88 -6.61 18.84
CA CYS A 323 -20.62 -7.20 20.13
C CYS A 323 -20.42 -6.12 21.22
N PHE A 324 -19.65 -5.07 20.94
CA PHE A 324 -19.45 -3.96 21.88
C PHE A 324 -20.74 -3.17 22.17
N GLN A 325 -21.64 -3.06 21.19
CA GLN A 325 -22.96 -2.45 21.40
C GLN A 325 -23.82 -3.27 22.38
N LYS A 326 -23.80 -4.60 22.27
CA LYS A 326 -24.62 -5.51 23.09
C LYS A 326 -24.16 -5.67 24.54
N ILE A 327 -22.91 -5.32 24.86
CA ILE A 327 -22.37 -5.41 26.22
C ILE A 327 -22.89 -4.24 27.06
N GLU A 328 -23.36 -4.56 28.28
CA GLU A 328 -23.78 -3.58 29.28
C GLU A 328 -22.60 -2.70 29.71
N LYS A 329 -22.85 -1.40 29.84
CA LYS A 329 -21.78 -0.39 29.99
C LYS A 329 -21.70 0.26 31.36
N HIS A 330 -22.45 -0.25 32.33
CA HIS A 330 -22.55 0.33 33.68
C HIS A 330 -21.21 0.34 34.44
N ASP A 331 -20.31 -0.60 34.11
CA ASP A 331 -18.99 -0.73 34.74
C ASP A 331 -17.90 0.14 34.07
N PHE A 332 -18.20 0.82 32.96
CA PHE A 332 -17.22 1.58 32.17
C PHE A 332 -17.43 3.10 32.28
N HIS A 333 -16.32 3.83 32.41
CA HIS A 333 -16.34 5.29 32.38
C HIS A 333 -16.84 5.77 31.00
N GLY A 334 -17.90 6.58 30.97
CA GLY A 334 -18.59 6.96 29.72
C GLY A 334 -17.69 7.62 28.67
N PHE A 335 -16.64 8.34 29.10
CA PHE A 335 -15.64 8.90 28.18
C PHE A 335 -14.84 7.84 27.43
N ASP A 336 -14.48 6.73 28.10
CA ASP A 336 -13.70 5.64 27.51
C ASP A 336 -14.55 4.83 26.53
N VAL A 337 -15.83 4.65 26.85
CA VAL A 337 -16.83 4.10 25.92
C VAL A 337 -16.92 4.96 24.66
N GLY A 338 -16.98 6.28 24.81
CA GLY A 338 -17.01 7.23 23.69
C GLY A 338 -15.79 7.10 22.80
N ILE A 339 -14.58 7.00 23.38
CA ILE A 339 -13.35 6.76 22.63
C ILE A 339 -13.43 5.44 21.86
N THR A 340 -13.84 4.34 22.49
CA THR A 340 -13.96 3.05 21.80
C THR A 340 -14.89 3.10 20.60
N TYR A 341 -16.02 3.81 20.70
CA TYR A 341 -16.90 4.02 19.55
C TYR A 341 -16.20 4.82 18.44
N ILE A 342 -15.50 5.91 18.78
CA ILE A 342 -14.73 6.70 17.81
C ILE A 342 -13.69 5.82 17.10
N LEU A 343 -13.02 4.93 17.82
CA LEU A 343 -12.04 4.00 17.23
C LEU A 343 -12.70 3.00 16.26
N LEU A 344 -13.80 2.36 16.67
CA LEU A 344 -14.51 1.37 15.85
C LEU A 344 -15.13 2.00 14.60
N PHE A 345 -15.85 3.12 14.75
CA PHE A 345 -16.39 3.85 13.60
C PHE A 345 -15.28 4.43 12.72
N GLY A 346 -14.20 4.93 13.32
CA GLY A 346 -13.01 5.38 12.59
C GLY A 346 -12.39 4.27 11.75
N ALA A 347 -12.21 3.07 12.31
CA ALA A 347 -11.70 1.91 11.58
C ALA A 347 -12.60 1.52 10.39
N LEU A 348 -13.92 1.50 10.60
CA LEU A 348 -14.89 1.21 9.53
C LEU A 348 -14.92 2.29 8.45
N ALA A 349 -14.81 3.57 8.83
CA ALA A 349 -14.75 4.68 7.89
C ALA A 349 -13.47 4.60 7.04
N LEU A 350 -12.31 4.33 7.67
CA LEU A 350 -11.04 4.14 6.97
C LEU A 350 -11.09 2.95 6.01
N ASP A 351 -11.68 1.83 6.41
CA ASP A 351 -11.88 0.67 5.53
C ASP A 351 -12.82 0.98 4.38
N SER A 352 -13.90 1.72 4.63
CA SER A 352 -14.84 2.12 3.59
C SER A 352 -14.18 3.03 2.56
N ILE A 353 -13.35 3.98 3.02
CA ILE A 353 -12.55 4.86 2.15
C ILE A 353 -11.55 4.02 1.34
N ALA A 354 -10.88 3.05 1.96
CA ALA A 354 -9.96 2.13 1.29
C ALA A 354 -10.64 1.28 0.21
N VAL A 355 -11.81 0.71 0.50
CA VAL A 355 -12.61 -0.06 -0.47
C VAL A 355 -13.05 0.85 -1.62
N PHE A 356 -13.51 2.06 -1.33
CA PHE A 356 -13.87 3.04 -2.35
C PHE A 356 -12.68 3.36 -3.28
N MET A 357 -11.51 3.67 -2.71
CA MET A 357 -10.30 3.94 -3.50
C MET A 357 -9.85 2.73 -4.33
N LEU A 358 -10.01 1.52 -3.79
CA LEU A 358 -9.74 0.29 -4.52
C LEU A 358 -10.68 0.14 -5.72
N THR A 359 -11.99 0.28 -5.49
CA THR A 359 -12.99 0.09 -6.56
C THR A 359 -12.80 1.05 -7.73
N PHE A 360 -12.36 2.28 -7.45
CA PHE A 360 -12.13 3.31 -8.47
C PHE A 360 -10.65 3.51 -8.83
N SER A 361 -9.81 2.48 -8.62
CA SER A 361 -8.39 2.51 -8.97
C SER A 361 -8.12 2.19 -10.44
N ASP A 362 -7.02 2.72 -10.97
CA ASP A 362 -6.50 2.43 -12.31
C ASP A 362 -6.23 0.92 -12.45
N TRP A 363 -5.85 0.25 -11.36
CA TRP A 363 -5.68 -1.21 -11.30
C TRP A 363 -6.99 -1.94 -11.57
N THR A 364 -8.10 -1.52 -10.97
CA THR A 364 -9.43 -2.09 -11.24
C THR A 364 -9.79 -1.90 -12.71
N ALA A 365 -9.56 -0.71 -13.27
CA ALA A 365 -9.81 -0.44 -14.69
C ALA A 365 -8.98 -1.35 -15.63
N ALA A 366 -7.73 -1.67 -15.24
CA ALA A 366 -6.88 -2.58 -15.99
C ALA A 366 -7.36 -4.04 -15.97
N PHE A 367 -7.84 -4.53 -14.81
CA PHE A 367 -8.22 -5.94 -14.63
C PHE A 367 -9.67 -6.26 -14.99
N VAL A 368 -10.60 -5.31 -14.91
CA VAL A 368 -12.02 -5.61 -15.13
C VAL A 368 -12.32 -5.75 -16.63
N LYS A 369 -12.92 -6.89 -17.00
CA LYS A 369 -13.42 -7.14 -18.36
C LYS A 369 -14.65 -6.27 -18.64
N LYS A 370 -14.72 -5.71 -19.85
CA LYS A 370 -15.82 -4.84 -20.33
C LYS A 370 -17.21 -5.47 -20.17
N SER A 371 -17.31 -6.80 -20.17
CA SER A 371 -18.57 -7.55 -19.98
C SER A 371 -19.07 -7.62 -18.53
N CYS A 372 -18.25 -7.25 -17.54
CA CYS A 372 -18.55 -7.41 -16.12
C CYS A 372 -18.94 -6.10 -15.42
N LEU A 373 -18.67 -4.95 -16.04
CA LEU A 373 -19.06 -3.66 -15.48
C LEU A 373 -20.51 -3.34 -15.84
N LYS A 374 -21.32 -3.06 -14.82
CA LYS A 374 -22.63 -2.42 -15.03
C LYS A 374 -22.39 -1.00 -15.52
N SER A 375 -23.21 -0.54 -16.48
CA SER A 375 -23.10 0.79 -17.10
C SER A 375 -22.97 1.96 -16.11
N TYR A 376 -23.59 1.85 -14.92
CA TYR A 376 -23.46 2.87 -13.86
C TYR A 376 -22.06 2.93 -13.23
N ILE A 377 -21.43 1.78 -12.97
CA ILE A 377 -20.10 1.73 -12.35
C ILE A 377 -19.04 2.23 -13.34
N ASP A 378 -19.21 1.90 -14.64
CA ASP A 378 -18.37 2.44 -15.71
C ASP A 378 -18.38 3.97 -15.74
N SER A 379 -19.56 4.59 -15.66
CA SER A 379 -19.69 6.05 -15.68
C SER A 379 -19.01 6.72 -14.48
N ILE A 380 -19.15 6.15 -13.28
CA ILE A 380 -18.47 6.67 -12.08
C ILE A 380 -16.96 6.49 -12.19
N LEU A 381 -16.50 5.33 -12.67
CA LEU A 381 -15.08 5.05 -12.87
C LEU A 381 -14.46 6.04 -13.87
N GLU A 382 -15.12 6.28 -15.00
CA GLU A 382 -14.67 7.30 -15.96
C GLU A 382 -14.63 8.70 -15.36
N LYS A 383 -15.64 9.09 -14.58
CA LYS A 383 -15.68 10.39 -13.90
C LYS A 383 -14.55 10.54 -12.87
N TYR A 384 -14.27 9.48 -12.11
CA TYR A 384 -13.19 9.46 -11.14
C TYR A 384 -11.80 9.48 -11.79
N LEU A 385 -11.59 8.71 -12.86
CA LEU A 385 -10.36 8.74 -13.66
C LEU A 385 -10.13 10.13 -14.26
N ASN A 386 -11.20 10.79 -14.73
CA ASN A 386 -11.13 12.17 -15.21
C ASN A 386 -10.77 13.18 -14.11
N LEU A 387 -11.25 12.99 -12.88
CA LEU A 387 -10.85 13.78 -11.71
C LEU A 387 -9.39 13.52 -11.30
N LYS A 388 -8.86 12.33 -11.57
CA LYS A 388 -7.48 11.94 -11.28
C LYS A 388 -6.48 12.47 -12.30
N LYS A 389 -6.93 12.85 -13.51
CA LYS A 389 -6.06 13.44 -14.54
C LYS A 389 -5.33 14.66 -13.96
N PRO A 390 -3.99 14.67 -13.98
CA PRO A 390 -3.25 15.87 -13.66
C PRO A 390 -3.70 16.94 -14.66
N ARG A 391 -3.99 18.16 -14.17
CA ARG A 391 -4.23 19.31 -15.06
C ARG A 391 -2.89 19.74 -15.63
N TRP A 392 -2.47 19.06 -16.68
CA TRP A 392 -1.29 19.45 -17.44
C TRP A 392 -1.61 20.78 -18.13
N CYS A 393 -0.97 21.86 -17.66
CA CYS A 393 -1.13 23.17 -18.29
C CYS A 393 -0.19 23.20 -19.49
N PHE A 394 -0.74 23.06 -20.69
CA PHE A 394 0.00 23.30 -21.92
C PHE A 394 0.26 24.79 -22.02
N THR A 395 1.52 25.22 -21.88
CA THR A 395 1.89 26.59 -22.23
C THR A 395 2.13 26.62 -23.75
N PRO A 396 1.26 27.24 -24.57
CA PRO A 396 1.59 27.48 -25.96
C PRO A 396 2.75 28.49 -25.99
N LYS A 397 3.91 28.09 -26.52
CA LYS A 397 5.00 29.03 -26.78
C LYS A 397 4.78 29.79 -28.08
N SER A 398 5.13 31.07 -28.03
CA SER A 398 5.37 31.94 -29.16
C SER A 398 6.41 31.34 -30.12
N LYS A 399 6.20 31.60 -31.43
CA LYS A 399 6.88 31.07 -32.63
C LYS A 399 8.34 30.61 -32.42
N GLY A 400 8.61 29.32 -32.67
CA GLY A 400 9.95 28.83 -33.08
C GLY A 400 10.71 27.89 -32.14
N GLY A 401 10.14 27.43 -31.01
CA GLY A 401 10.85 26.54 -30.07
C GLY A 401 10.07 25.28 -29.68
N THR A 402 10.78 24.19 -29.43
CA THR A 402 10.26 22.88 -28.98
C THR A 402 9.37 23.01 -27.74
N LYS A 403 8.21 22.35 -27.73
CA LYS A 403 7.29 22.28 -26.58
C LYS A 403 8.03 21.72 -25.36
N VAL A 404 8.01 22.45 -24.25
CA VAL A 404 8.56 22.00 -22.97
C VAL A 404 7.41 21.46 -22.12
N PHE A 405 7.52 20.20 -21.71
CA PHE A 405 6.55 19.54 -20.84
C PHE A 405 6.86 19.87 -19.38
N GLY A 406 5.91 20.47 -18.66
CA GLY A 406 6.02 20.78 -17.24
C GLY A 406 4.82 20.24 -16.46
N VAL A 407 5.09 19.68 -15.27
CA VAL A 407 4.08 19.33 -14.26
C VAL A 407 3.77 20.62 -13.47
N VAL A 408 2.49 20.93 -13.24
CA VAL A 408 2.07 21.97 -12.28
C VAL A 408 1.82 21.34 -10.93
#